data_AF-A0A519G3G5-F1
#
_entry.id   AF-A0A519G3G5-F1
#
_cell.length_a   1.000
_cell.length_b   1.000
_cell.length_c   1.000
_cell.angle_alpha   90.00
_cell.angle_beta   90.00
_cell.angle_gamma   90.00
#
_symmetry.space_group_name_H-M   'P 1'
#
loop_
_entity.id
_entity.type
_entity.pdbx_description
1 polymer ?
#
loop_
_entity_poly.entity_id
_entity_poly.type
_entity_poly.pdbx_seq_one_letter_code
_entity_poly.pdbx_strand_id
1 'polypeptide(L)'
;MVNSAGAPLALDKTNKLMLTFDTRTAEHVKPLLDSMENVLSALKEIGIEAFIVYGSLLGAVRGGRLIGHDSDADLGYVSRFTHPVEVQVESFRIQRQLRELGYESFRYSGFAFRIDVYESDGSRRGLDLFGGFIAPAYGEHPSMLYMMGEVGAPFELDWIYPLSEVSLEGRTLPAPAVPEKLLESMYGTGWKVPDPAYKFTTPRTTVRRLNGWFRGIRLLRVEWVARYKARARPRPGPSSLAEFVVEHEGSVPQRVVELGAGRAEDALWLARQGATVRALDFVLFPSGHATKAAAQDGLALEVHNLNLNSIRSWMSEAVHLSHAFVPRVIVARHLIDAASPEARRAAWRLCDLALRTGGRLYLEFYTGGPRKELVRPIAAEKVIEELTALGAVIEHREDMTEETTSG
;
A
#
# COMPACT_ATOMS: atom_id res chain seq x y z
N MET A 1 -1.73 -19.27 22.11
CA MET A 1 -0.55 -19.96 21.49
C MET A 1 0.71 -19.51 22.24
N VAL A 2 1.87 -20.15 22.09
CA VAL A 2 3.15 -19.65 22.65
C VAL A 2 4.21 -19.68 21.55
N ASN A 3 5.16 -18.74 21.55
CA ASN A 3 6.27 -18.73 20.59
C ASN A 3 7.37 -19.74 20.99
N SER A 4 8.42 -19.86 20.17
CA SER A 4 9.58 -20.72 20.45
C SER A 4 10.38 -20.34 21.71
N ALA A 5 10.11 -19.16 22.29
CA ALA A 5 10.67 -18.69 23.55
C ALA A 5 9.68 -18.81 24.74
N GLY A 6 8.54 -19.49 24.56
CA GLY A 6 7.54 -19.71 25.61
C GLY A 6 6.60 -18.54 25.89
N ALA A 7 6.71 -17.44 25.15
CA ALA A 7 5.89 -16.25 25.36
C ALA A 7 4.51 -16.39 24.70
N PRO A 8 3.41 -16.04 25.39
CA PRO A 8 2.06 -16.26 24.90
C PRO A 8 1.74 -15.35 23.70
N LEU A 9 0.98 -15.90 22.74
CA LEU A 9 0.59 -15.30 21.46
C LEU A 9 -0.95 -15.33 21.32
N ALA A 10 -1.52 -14.23 20.82
CA ALA A 10 -2.90 -14.12 20.34
C ALA A 10 -2.93 -13.52 18.94
N LEU A 11 -4.10 -13.58 18.33
CA LEU A 11 -4.37 -12.94 17.05
C LEU A 11 -4.73 -11.48 17.30
N ASP A 12 -4.07 -10.56 16.61
CA ASP A 12 -4.45 -9.16 16.57
C ASP A 12 -5.75 -8.95 15.73
N LYS A 13 -6.20 -7.70 15.66
CA LYS A 13 -7.33 -7.25 14.81
C LYS A 13 -7.18 -7.57 13.31
N THR A 14 -6.01 -8.04 12.88
CA THR A 14 -5.67 -8.41 11.50
C THR A 14 -5.39 -9.90 11.30
N ASN A 15 -5.71 -10.75 12.29
CA ASN A 15 -5.42 -12.18 12.32
C ASN A 15 -3.93 -12.53 12.22
N LYS A 16 -3.03 -11.66 12.69
CA LYS A 16 -1.61 -11.97 12.88
C LYS A 16 -1.35 -12.43 14.30
N LEU A 17 -0.55 -13.48 14.43
CA LEU A 17 -0.04 -13.93 15.73
C LEU A 17 0.93 -12.87 16.28
N MET A 18 0.55 -12.27 17.39
CA MET A 18 1.29 -11.26 18.14
C MET A 18 1.38 -11.70 19.60
N LEU A 19 2.42 -11.26 20.29
CA LEU A 19 2.61 -11.54 21.71
C LEU A 19 1.44 -10.97 22.51
N THR A 20 0.80 -11.80 23.34
CA THR A 20 -0.21 -11.34 24.31
C THR A 20 0.49 -10.75 25.49
N PHE A 21 0.30 -9.46 25.68
CA PHE A 21 0.82 -8.75 26.83
C PHE A 21 -0.24 -8.71 27.95
N ASP A 22 -0.59 -9.87 28.51
CA ASP A 22 -1.52 -9.96 29.66
C ASP A 22 -0.90 -9.43 30.97
N THR A 23 0.39 -9.16 30.99
CA THR A 23 1.08 -8.46 32.08
C THR A 23 2.19 -7.57 31.50
N ARG A 24 1.86 -6.31 31.17
CA ARG A 24 2.89 -5.32 30.82
C ARG A 24 3.56 -4.85 32.11
N THR A 25 4.82 -5.24 32.32
CA THR A 25 5.70 -4.53 33.25
C THR A 25 6.04 -3.17 32.65
N ALA A 26 6.38 -2.19 33.49
CA ALA A 26 6.80 -0.85 33.02
C ALA A 26 7.96 -0.91 31.99
N GLU A 27 8.82 -1.93 32.11
CA GLU A 27 9.93 -2.21 31.21
C GLU A 27 9.48 -2.54 29.78
N HIS A 28 8.31 -3.18 29.59
CA HIS A 28 7.79 -3.50 28.26
C HIS A 28 7.08 -2.33 27.58
N VAL A 29 6.68 -1.30 28.35
CA VAL A 29 5.95 -0.12 27.83
C VAL A 29 6.92 0.99 27.43
N LYS A 30 8.04 1.12 28.16
CA LYS A 30 9.01 2.18 27.94
C LYS A 30 9.51 2.27 26.48
N PRO A 31 9.92 1.19 25.79
CA PRO A 31 10.38 1.26 24.41
C PRO A 31 9.32 1.80 23.43
N LEU A 32 8.04 1.50 23.69
CA LEU A 32 6.92 2.03 22.91
C LEU A 32 6.81 3.54 23.06
N LEU A 33 6.81 4.04 24.31
CA LEU A 33 6.72 5.47 24.61
C LEU A 33 7.93 6.22 24.05
N ASP A 34 9.13 5.67 24.20
CA ASP A 34 10.36 6.25 23.62
C ASP A 34 10.25 6.33 22.09
N SER A 35 9.71 5.30 21.43
CA SER A 35 9.46 5.32 19.99
C SER A 35 8.41 6.36 19.58
N MET A 36 7.33 6.51 20.35
CA MET A 36 6.30 7.53 20.11
C MET A 36 6.89 8.94 20.21
N GLU A 37 7.63 9.24 21.27
CA GLU A 37 8.28 10.54 21.47
C GLU A 37 9.29 10.84 20.37
N ASN A 38 10.11 9.86 19.97
CA ASN A 38 11.05 10.02 18.87
C ASN A 38 10.35 10.38 17.56
N VAL A 39 9.26 9.67 17.22
CA VAL A 39 8.50 9.95 16.00
C VAL A 39 7.76 11.29 16.09
N LEU A 40 7.18 11.63 17.23
CA LEU A 40 6.53 12.93 17.45
C LEU A 40 7.54 14.09 17.33
N SER A 41 8.76 13.92 17.85
CA SER A 41 9.85 14.88 17.70
C SER A 41 10.26 15.05 16.24
N ALA A 42 10.46 13.96 15.51
CA ALA A 42 10.79 13.99 14.08
C ALA A 42 9.68 14.65 13.23
N LEU A 43 8.40 14.37 13.56
CA LEU A 43 7.26 15.03 12.92
C LEU A 43 7.26 16.54 13.19
N LYS A 44 7.55 16.94 14.43
CA LYS A 44 7.66 18.35 14.81
C LYS A 44 8.82 19.06 14.09
N GLU A 45 9.96 18.40 13.92
CA GLU A 45 11.13 18.92 13.19
C GLU A 45 10.76 19.27 11.74
N ILE A 46 9.93 18.45 11.09
CA ILE A 46 9.44 18.70 9.73
C ILE A 46 8.18 19.59 9.66
N GLY A 47 7.79 20.19 10.80
CA GLY A 47 6.68 21.15 10.90
C GLY A 47 5.29 20.53 11.05
N ILE A 48 5.19 19.26 11.45
CA ILE A 48 3.92 18.56 11.66
C ILE A 48 3.62 18.44 13.17
N GLU A 49 2.54 19.11 13.59
CA GLU A 49 2.00 19.01 14.94
C GLU A 49 1.14 17.74 15.07
N ALA A 50 1.80 16.63 15.36
CA ALA A 50 1.17 15.34 15.60
C ALA A 50 0.89 15.08 17.09
N PHE A 51 -0.06 14.19 17.35
CA PHE A 51 -0.56 13.86 18.68
C PHE A 51 -0.97 12.39 18.75
N ILE A 52 -1.14 11.86 19.97
CA ILE A 52 -1.63 10.49 20.15
C ILE A 52 -3.12 10.39 19.82
N VAL A 53 -3.55 9.30 19.20
CA VAL A 53 -4.95 9.08 18.77
C VAL A 53 -5.45 7.70 19.18
N TYR A 54 -6.73 7.43 18.93
CA TYR A 54 -7.37 6.13 19.13
C TYR A 54 -7.14 5.56 20.54
N GLY A 55 -6.70 4.30 20.63
CA GLY A 55 -6.51 3.59 21.90
C GLY A 55 -5.52 4.29 22.83
N SER A 56 -4.50 4.94 22.26
CA SER A 56 -3.50 5.69 23.04
C SER A 56 -4.11 6.94 23.69
N LEU A 57 -4.87 7.73 22.93
CA LEU A 57 -5.57 8.90 23.47
C LEU A 57 -6.66 8.51 24.47
N LEU A 58 -7.43 7.47 24.15
CA LEU A 58 -8.51 6.97 25.01
C LEU A 58 -7.96 6.52 26.37
N GLY A 59 -6.83 5.82 26.35
CA GLY A 59 -6.13 5.36 27.54
C GLY A 59 -5.60 6.49 28.41
N ALA A 60 -4.96 7.48 27.77
CA ALA A 60 -4.46 8.67 28.44
C ALA A 60 -5.59 9.42 29.16
N VAL A 61 -6.71 9.69 28.48
CA VAL A 61 -7.81 10.48 29.03
C VAL A 61 -8.64 9.73 30.08
N ARG A 62 -8.83 8.40 29.94
CA ARG A 62 -9.64 7.62 30.91
C ARG A 62 -8.90 7.32 32.21
N GLY A 63 -7.60 7.08 32.16
CA GLY A 63 -6.88 6.61 33.34
C GLY A 63 -5.36 6.71 33.25
N GLY A 64 -4.82 7.44 32.28
CA GLY A 64 -3.38 7.61 32.10
C GLY A 64 -2.64 6.32 31.79
N ARG A 65 -3.30 5.31 31.22
CA ARG A 65 -2.70 3.98 30.93
C ARG A 65 -3.09 3.49 29.55
N LEU A 66 -2.24 2.68 28.93
CA LEU A 66 -2.55 2.03 27.66
C LEU A 66 -3.75 1.08 27.83
N ILE A 67 -4.63 1.03 26.83
CA ILE A 67 -5.82 0.17 26.85
C ILE A 67 -5.53 -1.14 26.10
N GLY A 68 -5.76 -2.28 26.75
CA GLY A 68 -5.77 -3.61 26.13
C GLY A 68 -4.41 -4.13 25.64
N HIS A 69 -4.46 -5.14 24.76
CA HIS A 69 -3.27 -5.77 24.16
C HIS A 69 -2.63 -4.93 23.03
N ASP A 70 -2.92 -3.62 22.96
CA ASP A 70 -2.56 -2.79 21.81
C ASP A 70 -1.04 -2.69 21.67
N SER A 71 -0.48 -3.50 20.77
CA SER A 71 0.93 -3.51 20.39
C SER A 71 1.29 -2.36 19.46
N ASP A 72 0.26 -1.67 18.97
CA ASP A 72 0.34 -0.64 17.94
C ASP A 72 0.12 0.71 18.62
N ALA A 73 1.08 1.62 18.52
CA ALA A 73 0.88 3.02 18.90
C ALA A 73 0.41 3.80 17.69
N ASP A 74 -0.74 4.46 17.85
CA ASP A 74 -1.38 5.24 16.81
C ASP A 74 -1.11 6.73 17.03
N LEU A 75 -0.52 7.37 16.04
CA LEU A 75 -0.28 8.81 15.97
C LEU A 75 -1.20 9.43 14.93
N GLY A 76 -1.60 10.68 15.15
CA GLY A 76 -2.45 11.43 14.23
C GLY A 76 -1.97 12.86 14.05
N TYR A 77 -2.34 13.46 12.93
CA TYR A 77 -2.23 14.90 12.71
C TYR A 77 -3.46 15.38 11.94
N VAL A 78 -3.79 16.67 12.07
CA VAL A 78 -4.85 17.27 11.26
C VAL A 78 -4.23 18.31 10.33
N SER A 79 -4.33 18.06 9.03
CA SER A 79 -3.85 18.94 7.98
C SER A 79 -4.50 20.31 8.08
N ARG A 80 -3.72 21.35 7.76
CA ARG A 80 -4.24 22.71 7.54
C ARG A 80 -4.91 22.86 6.18
N PHE A 81 -4.67 21.93 5.25
CA PHE A 81 -5.40 21.88 3.98
C PHE A 81 -6.78 21.26 4.19
N THR A 82 -7.73 21.64 3.36
CA THR A 82 -9.14 21.27 3.52
C THR A 82 -9.68 20.43 2.36
N HIS A 83 -8.85 20.17 1.34
CA HIS A 83 -9.22 19.40 0.15
C HIS A 83 -8.49 18.04 0.06
N PRO A 84 -9.19 16.92 -0.27
CA PRO A 84 -8.61 15.58 -0.30
C PRO A 84 -7.34 15.39 -1.14
N VAL A 85 -7.17 16.16 -2.20
CA VAL A 85 -5.97 16.08 -3.06
C VAL A 85 -4.76 16.72 -2.38
N GLU A 86 -4.94 17.88 -1.77
CA GLU A 86 -3.86 18.63 -1.10
C GLU A 86 -3.33 17.87 0.12
N VAL A 87 -4.24 17.29 0.91
CA VAL A 87 -3.88 16.52 2.10
C VAL A 87 -3.14 15.22 1.73
N GLN A 88 -3.44 14.61 0.57
CA GLN A 88 -2.64 13.50 0.04
C GLN A 88 -1.24 13.94 -0.32
N VAL A 89 -1.11 15.07 -1.04
CA VAL A 89 0.20 15.63 -1.41
C VAL A 89 1.03 15.92 -0.15
N GLU A 90 0.41 16.51 0.88
CA GLU A 90 1.04 16.72 2.18
C GLU A 90 1.48 15.39 2.82
N SER A 91 0.60 14.38 2.90
CA SER A 91 0.97 13.08 3.46
C SER A 91 2.16 12.43 2.74
N PHE A 92 2.24 12.52 1.42
CA PHE A 92 3.40 12.04 0.66
C PHE A 92 4.67 12.86 0.93
N ARG A 93 4.54 14.17 1.15
CA ARG A 93 5.66 15.04 1.54
C ARG A 93 6.18 14.65 2.92
N ILE A 94 5.30 14.47 3.90
CA ILE A 94 5.66 14.06 5.26
C ILE A 94 6.42 12.73 5.24
N GLN A 95 5.92 11.72 4.54
CA GLN A 95 6.63 10.44 4.42
C GLN A 95 8.02 10.59 3.79
N ARG A 96 8.17 11.46 2.79
CA ARG A 96 9.47 11.70 2.16
C ARG A 96 10.44 12.39 3.12
N GLN A 97 9.99 13.40 3.86
CA GLN A 97 10.84 14.09 4.83
C GLN A 97 11.26 13.17 5.99
N LEU A 98 10.36 12.31 6.49
CA LEU A 98 10.74 11.29 7.48
C LEU A 98 11.77 10.30 6.92
N ARG A 99 11.66 9.91 5.65
CA ARG A 99 12.69 9.09 5.00
C ARG A 99 14.04 9.81 4.87
N GLU A 100 14.03 11.11 4.62
CA GLU A 100 15.25 11.94 4.59
C GLU A 100 15.90 12.02 5.98
N LEU A 101 15.11 11.91 7.06
CA LEU A 101 15.58 11.75 8.44
C LEU A 101 15.98 10.30 8.79
N GLY A 102 15.96 9.37 7.83
CA GLY A 102 16.41 7.98 8.02
C GLY A 102 15.34 7.00 8.49
N TYR A 103 14.07 7.40 8.60
CA TYR A 103 12.99 6.48 8.97
C TYR A 103 12.58 5.58 7.80
N GLU A 104 12.48 4.28 8.07
CA GLU A 104 11.76 3.36 7.19
C GLU A 104 10.25 3.61 7.30
N SER A 105 9.52 3.39 6.20
CA SER A 105 8.06 3.52 6.22
C SER A 105 7.38 2.64 5.21
N PHE A 106 6.13 2.27 5.51
CA PHE A 106 5.27 1.50 4.63
C PHE A 106 3.94 2.22 4.40
N ARG A 107 3.70 2.66 3.17
CA ARG A 107 2.44 3.32 2.81
C ARG A 107 1.39 2.33 2.38
N TYR A 108 0.22 2.43 3.03
CA TYR A 108 -0.96 1.63 2.71
C TYR A 108 -2.19 2.46 2.34
N SER A 109 -2.13 3.78 2.49
CA SER A 109 -3.19 4.71 2.09
C SER A 109 -2.60 6.00 1.51
N GLY A 110 -3.39 6.75 0.75
CA GLY A 110 -3.07 8.12 0.33
C GLY A 110 -2.92 9.09 1.51
N PHE A 111 -3.50 8.78 2.68
CA PHE A 111 -3.51 9.68 3.84
C PHE A 111 -3.20 9.00 5.18
N ALA A 112 -2.64 7.79 5.15
CA ALA A 112 -2.06 7.10 6.30
C ALA A 112 -0.93 6.18 5.88
N PHE A 113 0.07 6.04 6.73
CA PHE A 113 1.20 5.14 6.52
C PHE A 113 1.84 4.76 7.86
N ARG A 114 2.58 3.65 7.83
CA ARG A 114 3.32 3.15 8.98
C ARG A 114 4.76 3.68 8.95
N ILE A 115 5.26 4.09 10.10
CA ILE A 115 6.65 4.48 10.35
C ILE A 115 7.29 3.32 11.11
N ASP A 116 8.39 2.78 10.60
CA ASP A 116 9.12 1.70 11.26
C ASP A 116 10.25 2.32 12.11
N VAL A 117 10.29 1.95 13.39
CA VAL A 117 11.28 2.37 14.38
C VAL A 117 11.99 1.13 14.91
N TYR A 118 13.30 1.24 15.09
CA TYR A 118 14.11 0.19 15.69
C TYR A 118 14.30 0.49 17.17
N GLU A 119 13.92 -0.46 18.01
CA GLU A 119 14.18 -0.40 19.45
C GLU A 119 15.65 -0.73 19.74
N SER A 120 16.10 -0.43 20.96
CA SER A 120 17.50 -0.65 21.38
C SER A 120 17.95 -2.11 21.30
N ASP A 121 17.01 -3.06 21.31
CA ASP A 121 17.27 -4.50 21.16
C ASP A 121 17.31 -4.96 19.68
N GLY A 122 17.18 -4.02 18.74
CA GLY A 122 17.12 -4.27 17.30
C GLY A 122 15.75 -4.75 16.81
N SER A 123 14.75 -4.88 17.68
CA SER A 123 13.39 -5.20 17.28
C SER A 123 12.78 -4.04 16.49
N ARG A 124 11.97 -4.38 15.49
CA ARG A 124 11.32 -3.39 14.63
C ARG A 124 9.86 -3.23 15.03
N ARG A 125 9.48 -2.01 15.38
CA ARG A 125 8.10 -1.62 15.68
C ARG A 125 7.54 -0.72 14.59
N GLY A 126 6.27 -0.91 14.25
CA GLY A 126 5.55 -0.01 13.37
C GLY A 126 4.62 0.91 14.17
N LEU A 127 4.70 2.21 13.95
CA LEU A 127 3.75 3.20 14.44
C LEU A 127 2.92 3.70 13.26
N ASP A 128 1.61 3.71 13.39
CA ASP A 128 0.73 4.23 12.34
C ASP A 128 0.56 5.74 12.49
N LEU A 129 0.73 6.48 11.38
CA LEU A 129 0.41 7.89 11.30
C LEU A 129 -0.86 8.09 10.47
N PHE A 130 -1.92 8.52 11.15
CA PHE A 130 -3.23 8.80 10.57
C PHE A 130 -3.38 10.28 10.24
N GLY A 131 -3.61 10.59 8.96
CA GLY A 131 -3.99 11.94 8.55
C GLY A 131 -5.47 12.20 8.81
N GLY A 132 -5.75 13.37 9.38
CA GLY A 132 -7.07 14.00 9.42
C GLY A 132 -7.08 15.33 8.66
N PHE A 133 -8.25 15.77 8.21
CA PHE A 133 -8.45 17.12 7.70
C PHE A 133 -9.90 17.56 7.93
N ILE A 134 -10.13 18.86 8.03
CA ILE A 134 -11.47 19.42 8.16
C ILE A 134 -11.91 19.88 6.77
N ALA A 135 -12.86 19.15 6.18
CA ALA A 135 -13.54 19.59 4.98
C ALA A 135 -14.47 20.77 5.35
N PRO A 136 -14.50 21.83 4.54
CA PRO A 136 -15.33 22.99 4.84
C PRO A 136 -16.81 22.64 4.70
N ALA A 137 -17.67 23.43 5.33
CA ALA A 137 -19.11 23.34 5.15
C ALA A 137 -19.50 23.43 3.66
N TYR A 138 -20.51 22.65 3.26
CA TYR A 138 -21.04 22.63 1.90
C TYR A 138 -22.56 22.49 1.91
N GLY A 139 -23.26 23.51 1.40
CA GLY A 139 -24.72 23.58 1.47
C GLY A 139 -25.17 23.60 2.93
N GLU A 140 -26.06 22.68 3.30
CA GLU A 140 -26.57 22.52 4.67
C GLU A 140 -25.66 21.67 5.56
N HIS A 141 -24.58 21.09 5.01
CA HIS A 141 -23.65 20.27 5.78
C HIS A 141 -22.59 21.14 6.47
N PRO A 142 -22.35 20.94 7.78
CA PRO A 142 -21.32 21.69 8.51
C PRO A 142 -19.91 21.27 8.06
N SER A 143 -18.89 21.96 8.58
CA SER A 143 -17.51 21.49 8.48
C SER A 143 -17.38 20.10 9.11
N MET A 144 -16.63 19.23 8.45
CA MET A 144 -16.52 17.81 8.83
C MET A 144 -15.05 17.41 8.95
N LEU A 145 -14.66 16.85 10.10
CA LEU A 145 -13.41 16.10 10.21
C LEU A 145 -13.54 14.78 9.46
N TYR A 146 -12.57 14.50 8.60
CA TYR A 146 -12.31 13.16 8.07
C TYR A 146 -10.91 12.73 8.47
N MET A 147 -10.80 11.67 9.26
CA MET A 147 -9.51 11.12 9.69
C MET A 147 -9.45 9.62 9.37
N MET A 148 -8.30 9.22 8.83
CA MET A 148 -7.99 7.81 8.57
C MET A 148 -8.05 7.02 9.86
N GLY A 149 -8.63 5.81 9.83
CA GLY A 149 -9.16 5.16 11.03
C GLY A 149 -10.67 5.40 11.23
N GLU A 150 -11.33 5.83 10.15
CA GLU A 150 -12.79 5.80 9.96
C GLU A 150 -13.60 6.86 10.72
N VAL A 151 -12.98 7.99 11.05
CA VAL A 151 -13.68 9.12 11.67
C VAL A 151 -14.30 10.02 10.61
N GLY A 152 -15.56 10.38 10.82
CA GLY A 152 -16.31 11.33 10.00
C GLY A 152 -17.40 12.01 10.82
N ALA A 153 -17.16 13.23 11.30
CA ALA A 153 -18.06 13.94 12.21
C ALA A 153 -17.97 15.47 12.03
N PRO A 154 -19.02 16.24 12.37
CA PRO A 154 -18.93 17.68 12.50
C PRO A 154 -17.83 18.06 13.49
N PHE A 155 -16.96 18.98 13.12
CA PHE A 155 -15.76 19.26 13.90
C PHE A 155 -15.18 20.64 13.62
N GLU A 156 -14.54 21.21 14.64
CA GLU A 156 -13.86 22.51 14.57
C GLU A 156 -12.35 22.37 14.76
N LEU A 157 -11.56 23.18 14.04
CA LEU A 157 -10.11 23.10 14.08
C LEU A 157 -9.55 23.46 15.47
N ASP A 158 -10.23 24.37 16.17
CA ASP A 158 -9.87 24.83 17.52
C ASP A 158 -10.04 23.72 18.58
N TRP A 159 -10.71 22.61 18.26
CA TRP A 159 -10.72 21.43 19.13
C TRP A 159 -9.45 20.58 18.99
N ILE A 160 -8.65 20.83 17.94
CA ILE A 160 -7.33 20.23 17.75
C ILE A 160 -6.24 21.18 18.20
N TYR A 161 -6.22 22.42 17.71
CA TYR A 161 -5.11 23.36 17.88
C TYR A 161 -5.47 24.56 18.77
N PRO A 162 -4.52 25.11 19.56
CA PRO A 162 -3.17 24.57 19.81
C PRO A 162 -3.23 23.23 20.56
N LEU A 163 -2.25 22.35 20.32
CA LEU A 163 -2.22 21.05 21.01
C LEU A 163 -2.14 21.24 22.53
N SER A 164 -2.82 20.35 23.27
CA SER A 164 -2.69 20.20 24.72
C SER A 164 -1.72 19.05 25.05
N GLU A 165 -1.58 18.74 26.33
CA GLU A 165 -0.78 17.62 26.81
C GLU A 165 -1.62 16.70 27.69
N VAL A 166 -1.37 15.39 27.59
CA VAL A 166 -1.98 14.36 28.44
C VAL A 166 -0.88 13.45 29.01
N SER A 167 -1.15 12.84 30.16
CA SER A 167 -0.26 11.82 30.75
C SER A 167 -0.67 10.43 30.27
N LEU A 168 0.29 9.67 29.74
CA LEU A 168 0.14 8.26 29.40
C LEU A 168 1.32 7.49 29.97
N GLU A 169 1.04 6.56 30.89
CA GLU A 169 2.04 5.71 31.54
C GLU A 169 3.16 6.55 32.19
N GLY A 170 2.78 7.71 32.75
CA GLY A 170 3.68 8.66 33.40
C GLY A 170 4.47 9.58 32.47
N ARG A 171 4.27 9.48 31.14
CA ARG A 171 4.90 10.35 30.13
C ARG A 171 3.92 11.41 29.66
N THR A 172 4.42 12.62 29.43
CA THR A 172 3.63 13.74 28.90
C THR A 172 3.67 13.69 27.37
N LEU A 173 2.52 13.50 26.74
CA LEU A 173 2.41 13.38 25.28
C LEU A 173 1.43 14.43 24.71
N PRO A 174 1.66 14.91 23.47
CA PRO A 174 0.77 15.84 22.81
C PRO A 174 -0.60 15.22 22.51
N ALA A 175 -1.65 16.01 22.72
CA ALA A 175 -3.04 15.67 22.47
C ALA A 175 -3.77 16.85 21.80
N PRO A 176 -4.96 16.63 21.20
CA PRO A 176 -5.82 17.73 20.75
C PRO A 176 -6.11 18.74 21.87
N ALA A 177 -6.42 20.00 21.52
CA ALA A 177 -6.83 21.03 22.47
C ALA A 177 -8.00 20.59 23.37
N VAL A 178 -8.95 19.84 22.79
CA VAL A 178 -10.11 19.27 23.49
C VAL A 178 -10.19 17.76 23.18
N PRO A 179 -9.40 16.91 23.87
CA PRO A 179 -9.32 15.48 23.58
C PRO A 179 -10.67 14.77 23.56
N GLU A 180 -11.59 15.19 24.43
CA GLU A 180 -12.94 14.62 24.56
C GLU A 180 -13.75 14.71 23.27
N LYS A 181 -13.57 15.79 22.48
CA LYS A 181 -14.29 15.97 21.21
C LYS A 181 -13.84 14.98 20.15
N LEU A 182 -12.54 14.73 20.07
CA LEU A 182 -12.01 13.73 19.16
C LEU A 182 -12.42 12.32 19.59
N LEU A 183 -12.34 12.00 20.89
CA LEU A 183 -12.78 10.71 21.42
C LEU A 183 -14.28 10.48 21.23
N GLU A 184 -15.12 11.49 21.40
CA GLU A 184 -16.55 11.41 21.09
C GLU A 184 -16.80 11.12 19.61
N SER A 185 -16.00 11.70 18.71
CA SER A 185 -16.09 11.44 17.27
C SER A 185 -15.60 10.03 16.88
N MET A 186 -14.65 9.47 17.63
CA MET A 186 -14.11 8.13 17.42
C MET A 186 -14.95 7.03 18.07
N TYR A 187 -15.56 7.29 19.22
CA TYR A 187 -16.14 6.24 20.06
C TYR A 187 -17.61 6.48 20.44
N GLY A 188 -18.18 7.63 20.06
CA GLY A 188 -19.53 8.05 20.41
C GLY A 188 -19.62 8.67 21.81
N THR A 189 -20.77 9.23 22.17
CA THR A 189 -20.99 9.98 23.43
C THR A 189 -20.71 9.15 24.70
N GLY A 190 -20.87 7.83 24.63
CA GLY A 190 -20.61 6.89 25.73
C GLY A 190 -19.14 6.58 25.98
N TRP A 191 -18.20 7.16 25.21
CA TRP A 191 -16.79 6.79 25.22
C TRP A 191 -16.10 6.90 26.59
N LYS A 192 -16.65 7.59 27.60
CA LYS A 192 -16.01 7.66 28.92
C LYS A 192 -16.08 6.33 29.67
N VAL A 193 -17.15 5.55 29.47
CA VAL A 193 -17.38 4.28 30.17
C VAL A 193 -16.96 3.12 29.26
N PRO A 194 -16.12 2.18 29.71
CA PRO A 194 -15.79 0.99 28.94
C PRO A 194 -17.06 0.19 28.61
N ASP A 195 -17.27 -0.08 27.33
CA ASP A 195 -18.34 -0.95 26.84
C ASP A 195 -17.71 -2.19 26.19
N PRO A 196 -17.75 -3.37 26.85
CA PRO A 196 -17.22 -4.62 26.29
C PRO A 196 -17.95 -5.08 25.02
N ALA A 197 -19.18 -4.61 24.80
CA ALA A 197 -19.96 -4.91 23.60
C ALA A 197 -19.74 -3.88 22.48
N TYR A 198 -18.84 -2.92 22.69
CA TYR A 198 -18.61 -1.84 21.75
C TYR A 198 -18.25 -2.36 20.35
N LYS A 199 -19.04 -1.92 19.37
CA LYS A 199 -18.76 -2.14 17.94
C LYS A 199 -18.70 -0.80 17.25
N PHE A 200 -17.49 -0.44 16.83
CA PHE A 200 -17.30 0.74 16.01
C PHE A 200 -18.10 0.61 14.71
N THR A 201 -19.09 1.49 14.53
CA THR A 201 -19.96 1.49 13.34
C THR A 201 -19.76 2.78 12.57
N THR A 202 -19.07 2.67 11.44
CA THR A 202 -18.76 3.81 10.58
C THR A 202 -19.95 4.16 9.68
N PRO A 203 -20.40 5.43 9.64
CA PRO A 203 -21.40 5.86 8.67
C PRO A 203 -20.99 5.54 7.22
N ARG A 204 -21.93 5.04 6.41
CA ARG A 204 -21.68 4.68 5.00
C ARG A 204 -21.08 5.83 4.19
N THR A 205 -21.47 7.07 4.50
CA THR A 205 -20.95 8.30 3.87
C THR A 205 -19.46 8.49 4.15
N THR A 206 -19.03 8.30 5.39
CA THR A 206 -17.62 8.33 5.81
C THR A 206 -16.81 7.24 5.13
N VAL A 207 -17.31 6.00 5.13
CA VAL A 207 -16.64 4.87 4.44
C VAL A 207 -16.46 5.17 2.96
N ARG A 208 -17.52 5.63 2.27
CA ARG A 208 -17.48 5.96 0.84
C ARG A 208 -16.44 7.05 0.54
N ARG A 209 -16.40 8.12 1.34
CA ARG A 209 -15.47 9.23 1.16
C ARG A 209 -14.03 8.82 1.39
N LEU A 210 -13.72 8.23 2.55
CA LEU A 210 -12.36 7.79 2.88
C LEU A 210 -11.84 6.73 1.90
N ASN A 211 -12.69 5.79 1.48
CA ASN A 211 -12.31 4.80 0.47
C ASN A 211 -12.00 5.46 -0.88
N GLY A 212 -12.91 6.33 -1.34
CA GLY A 212 -12.78 7.02 -2.62
C GLY A 212 -11.58 7.96 -2.68
N TRP A 213 -11.25 8.62 -1.57
CA TRP A 213 -10.13 9.56 -1.53
C TRP A 213 -8.80 8.87 -1.26
N PHE A 214 -8.72 7.89 -0.36
CA PHE A 214 -7.44 7.50 0.24
C PHE A 214 -7.12 6.00 0.23
N ARG A 215 -8.05 5.08 -0.08
CA ARG A 215 -7.79 3.62 0.03
C ARG A 215 -7.57 2.88 -1.29
N GLY A 216 -7.68 3.57 -2.43
CA GLY A 216 -7.54 2.94 -3.76
C GLY A 216 -6.20 2.23 -4.00
N ILE A 217 -5.11 2.71 -3.40
CA ILE A 217 -3.75 2.22 -3.68
C ILE A 217 -3.46 0.77 -3.21
N ARG A 218 -4.38 0.15 -2.45
CA ARG A 218 -4.22 -1.24 -1.95
C ARG A 218 -5.22 -2.23 -2.51
N LEU A 219 -6.07 -1.80 -3.43
CA LEU A 219 -7.06 -2.65 -4.06
C LEU A 219 -6.40 -3.94 -4.60
N LEU A 220 -6.94 -5.11 -4.21
CA LEU A 220 -6.46 -6.46 -4.53
C LEU A 220 -5.08 -6.87 -3.96
N ARG A 221 -4.38 -6.00 -3.22
CA ARG A 221 -3.02 -6.33 -2.72
C ARG A 221 -3.02 -7.50 -1.75
N VAL A 222 -4.02 -7.55 -0.85
CA VAL A 222 -4.09 -8.58 0.20
C VAL A 222 -4.35 -9.94 -0.41
N GLU A 223 -5.24 -9.98 -1.40
CA GLU A 223 -5.62 -11.15 -2.16
C GLU A 223 -4.43 -11.68 -2.96
N TRP A 224 -3.67 -10.82 -3.63
CA TRP A 224 -2.43 -11.22 -4.30
C TRP A 224 -1.38 -11.76 -3.34
N VAL A 225 -1.18 -11.11 -2.19
CA VAL A 225 -0.26 -11.62 -1.15
C VAL A 225 -0.70 -13.01 -0.66
N ALA A 226 -1.98 -13.21 -0.38
CA ALA A 226 -2.52 -14.51 0.03
C ALA A 226 -2.30 -15.57 -1.05
N ARG A 227 -2.54 -15.21 -2.31
CA ARG A 227 -2.36 -16.07 -3.47
C ARG A 227 -0.91 -16.52 -3.66
N TYR A 228 0.07 -15.64 -3.46
CA TYR A 228 1.49 -16.02 -3.53
C TYR A 228 1.96 -16.85 -2.33
N LYS A 229 1.39 -16.63 -1.14
CA LYS A 229 1.67 -17.45 0.04
C LYS A 229 1.12 -18.86 -0.09
N ALA A 230 -0.07 -19.02 -0.68
CA ALA A 230 -0.73 -20.32 -0.81
C ALA A 230 -0.07 -21.25 -1.83
N ARG A 231 0.58 -20.70 -2.88
CA ARG A 231 1.22 -21.53 -3.92
C ARG A 231 2.71 -21.64 -3.70
N ALA A 232 3.18 -22.84 -3.39
CA ALA A 232 4.56 -23.08 -2.95
C ALA A 232 5.62 -23.22 -4.06
N ARG A 233 5.24 -23.52 -5.32
CA ARG A 233 6.23 -23.87 -6.36
C ARG A 233 6.18 -22.97 -7.59
N PRO A 234 7.32 -22.44 -8.05
CA PRO A 234 7.44 -21.87 -9.38
C PRO A 234 7.27 -22.95 -10.45
N ARG A 235 6.75 -22.56 -11.62
CA ARG A 235 6.83 -23.42 -12.81
C ARG A 235 8.19 -23.14 -13.46
N PRO A 236 9.06 -24.15 -13.62
CA PRO A 236 10.32 -23.94 -14.33
C PRO A 236 10.05 -23.70 -15.81
N GLY A 237 10.76 -22.73 -16.40
CA GLY A 237 10.71 -22.42 -17.83
C GLY A 237 9.89 -21.17 -18.17
N PRO A 238 10.06 -20.65 -19.40
CA PRO A 238 9.30 -19.50 -19.88
C PRO A 238 7.82 -19.82 -20.06
N SER A 239 7.00 -18.79 -20.08
CA SER A 239 5.65 -18.85 -20.62
C SER A 239 5.66 -18.93 -22.15
N SER A 240 4.56 -19.44 -22.70
CA SER A 240 4.29 -19.40 -24.15
C SER A 240 4.38 -17.98 -24.71
N LEU A 241 3.94 -16.97 -23.95
CA LEU A 241 4.07 -15.57 -24.36
C LEU A 241 5.53 -15.13 -24.44
N ALA A 242 6.37 -15.50 -23.48
CA ALA A 242 7.78 -15.13 -23.48
C ALA A 242 8.55 -15.79 -24.65
N GLU A 243 8.22 -17.04 -24.99
CA GLU A 243 8.74 -17.72 -26.17
C GLU A 243 8.28 -17.04 -27.46
N PHE A 244 6.98 -16.76 -27.58
CA PHE A 244 6.39 -16.06 -28.72
C PHE A 244 7.03 -14.69 -28.95
N VAL A 245 7.32 -13.93 -27.89
CA VAL A 245 8.03 -12.64 -27.99
C VAL A 245 9.37 -12.79 -28.69
N VAL A 246 10.19 -13.77 -28.27
CA VAL A 246 11.53 -13.98 -28.86
C VAL A 246 11.43 -14.45 -30.31
N GLU A 247 10.47 -15.33 -30.62
CA GLU A 247 10.22 -15.79 -31.98
C GLU A 247 9.76 -14.64 -32.89
N HIS A 248 8.78 -13.86 -32.44
CA HIS A 248 8.20 -12.77 -33.24
C HIS A 248 9.18 -11.61 -33.46
N GLU A 249 10.06 -11.35 -32.50
CA GLU A 249 11.13 -10.35 -32.63
C GLU A 249 12.34 -10.89 -33.44
N GLY A 250 12.36 -12.19 -33.76
CA GLY A 250 13.43 -12.88 -34.50
C GLY A 250 14.74 -13.04 -33.72
N SER A 251 14.84 -12.41 -32.55
CA SER A 251 15.95 -12.49 -31.61
C SER A 251 15.50 -11.96 -30.26
N VAL A 252 16.28 -12.23 -29.21
CA VAL A 252 15.99 -11.77 -27.86
C VAL A 252 16.04 -10.24 -27.83
N PRO A 253 14.96 -9.54 -27.43
CA PRO A 253 14.98 -8.08 -27.39
C PRO A 253 15.98 -7.56 -26.36
N GLN A 254 16.78 -6.56 -26.73
CA GLN A 254 17.84 -6.04 -25.85
C GLN A 254 17.31 -5.47 -24.53
N ARG A 255 16.14 -4.82 -24.54
CA ARG A 255 15.54 -4.16 -23.37
C ARG A 255 14.06 -4.51 -23.25
N VAL A 256 13.71 -5.25 -22.20
CA VAL A 256 12.35 -5.75 -21.95
C VAL A 256 11.83 -5.24 -20.62
N VAL A 257 10.57 -4.81 -20.60
CA VAL A 257 9.81 -4.59 -19.36
C VAL A 257 8.77 -5.69 -19.22
N GLU A 258 8.74 -6.38 -18.09
CA GLU A 258 7.65 -7.31 -17.74
C GLU A 258 6.73 -6.64 -16.72
N LEU A 259 5.48 -6.37 -17.08
CA LEU A 259 4.47 -5.81 -16.18
C LEU A 259 3.64 -6.94 -15.54
N GLY A 260 3.50 -6.91 -14.21
CA GLY A 260 2.82 -7.98 -13.47
C GLY A 260 3.67 -9.25 -13.35
N ALA A 261 4.98 -9.09 -13.22
CA ALA A 261 5.95 -10.18 -13.30
C ALA A 261 5.77 -11.27 -12.22
N GLY A 262 5.14 -10.94 -11.09
CA GLY A 262 4.88 -11.85 -9.99
C GLY A 262 6.15 -12.50 -9.42
N ARG A 263 6.46 -13.71 -9.88
CA ARG A 263 7.67 -14.46 -9.52
C ARG A 263 8.88 -14.10 -10.40
N ALA A 264 8.68 -13.37 -11.49
CA ALA A 264 9.69 -12.96 -12.46
C ALA A 264 10.40 -14.15 -13.13
N GLU A 265 9.66 -15.23 -13.44
CA GLU A 265 10.21 -16.38 -14.17
C GLU A 265 10.52 -16.04 -15.62
N ASP A 266 9.59 -15.38 -16.31
CA ASP A 266 9.78 -14.94 -17.70
C ASP A 266 10.90 -13.91 -17.78
N ALA A 267 10.91 -12.93 -16.87
CA ALA A 267 12.01 -11.98 -16.76
C ALA A 267 13.37 -12.63 -16.51
N LEU A 268 13.47 -13.62 -15.61
CA LEU A 268 14.72 -14.34 -15.38
C LEU A 268 15.16 -15.13 -16.61
N TRP A 269 14.21 -15.79 -17.29
CA TRP A 269 14.50 -16.52 -18.52
C TRP A 269 15.00 -15.59 -19.61
N LEU A 270 14.31 -14.48 -19.89
CA LEU A 270 14.72 -13.47 -20.87
C LEU A 270 16.12 -12.92 -20.56
N ALA A 271 16.42 -12.64 -19.29
CA ALA A 271 17.72 -12.16 -18.87
C ALA A 271 18.84 -13.19 -19.12
N ARG A 272 18.57 -14.49 -18.93
CA ARG A 272 19.49 -15.58 -19.29
C ARG A 272 19.75 -15.69 -20.79
N GLN A 273 18.81 -15.24 -21.61
CA GLN A 273 18.99 -15.15 -23.06
C GLN A 273 19.76 -13.88 -23.50
N GLY A 274 20.16 -13.02 -22.56
CA GLY A 274 20.95 -11.80 -22.83
C GLY A 274 20.14 -10.50 -22.86
N ALA A 275 18.85 -10.52 -22.52
CA ALA A 275 18.07 -9.28 -22.39
C ALA A 275 18.48 -8.50 -21.12
N THR A 276 18.44 -7.18 -21.21
CA THR A 276 18.33 -6.32 -20.02
C THR A 276 16.86 -6.22 -19.65
N VAL A 277 16.49 -6.72 -18.47
CA VAL A 277 15.10 -6.88 -18.07
C VAL A 277 14.77 -6.05 -16.84
N ARG A 278 13.65 -5.34 -16.92
CA ARG A 278 13.04 -4.63 -15.80
C ARG A 278 11.67 -5.21 -15.50
N ALA A 279 11.60 -6.04 -14.46
CA ALA A 279 10.37 -6.67 -14.00
C ALA A 279 9.65 -5.76 -13.00
N LEU A 280 8.36 -5.51 -13.23
CA LEU A 280 7.54 -4.59 -12.45
C LEU A 280 6.36 -5.33 -11.84
N ASP A 281 6.24 -5.31 -10.51
CA ASP A 281 5.14 -5.99 -9.83
C ASP A 281 4.62 -5.25 -8.59
N PHE A 282 3.34 -5.46 -8.27
CA PHE A 282 2.67 -4.88 -7.12
C PHE A 282 3.07 -5.54 -5.79
N VAL A 283 3.48 -6.80 -5.82
CA VAL A 283 3.89 -7.62 -4.68
C VAL A 283 5.26 -8.25 -4.94
N LEU A 284 6.31 -7.75 -4.29
CA LEU A 284 7.69 -8.10 -4.63
C LEU A 284 8.27 -9.35 -3.98
N PHE A 285 7.83 -9.76 -2.79
CA PHE A 285 8.45 -10.90 -2.11
C PHE A 285 8.50 -12.21 -2.92
N PRO A 286 7.55 -12.52 -3.83
CA PRO A 286 7.59 -13.74 -4.63
C PRO A 286 8.75 -13.79 -5.63
N SER A 287 9.23 -12.65 -6.12
CA SER A 287 10.35 -12.58 -7.10
C SER A 287 11.74 -12.67 -6.44
N GLY A 288 11.79 -12.88 -5.12
CA GLY A 288 13.05 -12.95 -4.38
C GLY A 288 13.98 -14.07 -4.84
N HIS A 289 13.46 -15.18 -5.37
CA HIS A 289 14.30 -16.24 -5.96
C HIS A 289 14.92 -15.79 -7.29
N ALA A 290 14.16 -15.11 -8.15
CA ALA A 290 14.64 -14.63 -9.45
C ALA A 290 15.72 -13.57 -9.27
N THR A 291 15.52 -12.66 -8.31
CA THR A 291 16.53 -11.63 -7.96
C THR A 291 17.83 -12.28 -7.46
N LYS A 292 17.74 -13.32 -6.62
CA LYS A 292 18.91 -14.07 -6.14
C LYS A 292 19.63 -14.82 -7.27
N ALA A 293 18.88 -15.50 -8.13
CA ALA A 293 19.43 -16.23 -9.27
C ALA A 293 20.13 -15.27 -10.24
N ALA A 294 19.52 -14.14 -10.57
CA ALA A 294 20.14 -13.12 -11.41
C ALA A 294 21.44 -12.56 -10.82
N ALA A 295 21.49 -12.29 -9.51
CA ALA A 295 22.71 -11.84 -8.85
C ALA A 295 23.82 -12.90 -8.88
N GLN A 296 23.48 -14.18 -8.70
CA GLN A 296 24.43 -15.30 -8.76
C GLN A 296 24.98 -15.52 -10.17
N ASP A 297 24.10 -15.41 -11.17
CA ASP A 297 24.41 -15.66 -12.58
C ASP A 297 24.97 -14.40 -13.29
N GLY A 298 25.04 -13.25 -12.61
CA GLY A 298 25.52 -11.98 -13.18
C GLY A 298 24.60 -11.39 -14.25
N LEU A 299 23.28 -11.62 -14.16
CA LEU A 299 22.29 -11.24 -15.17
C LEU A 299 21.81 -9.80 -14.99
N ALA A 300 21.49 -9.15 -16.11
CA ALA A 300 20.89 -7.81 -16.16
C ALA A 300 19.37 -7.86 -15.89
N LEU A 301 18.97 -8.29 -14.68
CA LEU A 301 17.57 -8.31 -14.23
C LEU A 301 17.39 -7.43 -12.99
N GLU A 302 16.51 -6.45 -13.09
CA GLU A 302 16.04 -5.69 -11.94
C GLU A 302 14.54 -5.91 -11.70
N VAL A 303 14.14 -6.04 -10.43
CA VAL A 303 12.74 -6.19 -10.03
C VAL A 303 12.31 -5.02 -9.15
N HIS A 304 11.29 -4.27 -9.59
CA HIS A 304 10.85 -3.04 -8.93
C HIS A 304 9.35 -3.03 -8.63
N ASN A 305 8.96 -2.25 -7.61
CA ASN A 305 7.54 -2.12 -7.26
C ASN A 305 6.82 -1.21 -8.26
N LEU A 306 5.71 -1.69 -8.80
CA LEU A 306 4.77 -0.88 -9.57
C LEU A 306 3.37 -1.02 -8.98
N ASN A 307 2.72 0.11 -8.72
CA ASN A 307 1.33 0.15 -8.29
C ASN A 307 0.49 0.94 -9.30
N LEU A 308 -0.20 0.21 -10.18
CA LEU A 308 -1.10 0.79 -11.18
C LEU A 308 -2.33 1.49 -10.56
N ASN A 309 -2.65 1.24 -9.29
CA ASN A 309 -3.68 1.98 -8.56
C ASN A 309 -3.17 3.33 -8.00
N SER A 310 -1.91 3.69 -8.23
CA SER A 310 -1.28 4.91 -7.72
C SER A 310 -0.68 5.72 -8.87
N ILE A 311 -1.28 6.88 -9.15
CA ILE A 311 -0.80 7.84 -10.17
C ILE A 311 0.69 8.14 -9.98
N ARG A 312 1.09 8.42 -8.73
CA ARG A 312 2.49 8.68 -8.39
C ARG A 312 3.42 7.52 -8.76
N SER A 313 2.99 6.28 -8.57
CA SER A 313 3.82 5.11 -8.85
C SER A 313 3.96 4.88 -10.34
N TRP A 314 2.87 4.72 -11.08
CA TRP A 314 2.96 4.38 -12.50
C TRP A 314 3.46 5.55 -13.35
N MET A 315 3.17 6.82 -13.00
CA MET A 315 3.73 7.96 -13.75
C MET A 315 5.23 8.11 -13.53
N SER A 316 5.72 7.91 -12.30
CA SER A 316 7.16 7.96 -12.03
C SER A 316 7.90 6.87 -12.81
N GLU A 317 7.33 5.67 -12.87
CA GLU A 317 7.90 4.56 -13.63
C GLU A 317 7.82 4.82 -15.14
N ALA A 318 6.69 5.33 -15.64
CA ALA A 318 6.54 5.70 -17.06
C ALA A 318 7.59 6.74 -17.51
N VAL A 319 7.86 7.76 -16.69
CA VAL A 319 8.91 8.75 -16.96
C VAL A 319 10.29 8.09 -17.00
N HIS A 320 10.61 7.24 -16.03
CA HIS A 320 11.87 6.49 -16.01
C HIS A 320 12.02 5.61 -17.27
N LEU A 321 10.97 4.89 -17.64
CA LEU A 321 10.94 4.05 -18.84
C LEU A 321 11.10 4.88 -20.12
N SER A 322 10.48 6.06 -20.21
CA SER A 322 10.54 6.89 -21.43
C SER A 322 11.88 7.63 -21.64
N HIS A 323 12.73 7.72 -20.62
CA HIS A 323 13.96 8.53 -20.67
C HIS A 323 15.24 7.76 -20.34
N ALA A 324 15.22 6.92 -19.29
CA ALA A 324 16.41 6.26 -18.79
C ALA A 324 16.53 4.81 -19.28
N PHE A 325 15.42 4.05 -19.24
CA PHE A 325 15.44 2.65 -19.65
C PHE A 325 15.11 2.44 -21.13
N VAL A 326 14.09 3.12 -21.67
CA VAL A 326 13.60 3.07 -23.06
C VAL A 326 13.43 1.64 -23.61
N PRO A 327 12.35 0.92 -23.23
CA PRO A 327 12.17 -0.46 -23.66
C PRO A 327 11.96 -0.59 -25.18
N ARG A 328 12.33 -1.75 -25.74
CA ARG A 328 11.91 -2.16 -27.09
C ARG A 328 10.61 -2.95 -27.05
N VAL A 329 10.46 -3.73 -25.97
CA VAL A 329 9.32 -4.61 -25.75
C VAL A 329 8.80 -4.41 -24.33
N ILE A 330 7.48 -4.31 -24.20
CA ILE A 330 6.76 -4.49 -22.94
C ILE A 330 5.93 -5.75 -23.04
N VAL A 331 6.02 -6.63 -22.05
CA VAL A 331 5.24 -7.86 -21.94
C VAL A 331 4.33 -7.76 -20.72
N ALA A 332 3.06 -8.13 -20.88
CA ALA A 332 2.09 -8.19 -19.78
C ALA A 332 1.26 -9.46 -19.89
N ARG A 333 1.52 -10.41 -19.00
CA ARG A 333 0.79 -11.68 -18.92
C ARG A 333 -0.19 -11.68 -17.76
N HIS A 334 -1.46 -11.90 -18.06
CA HIS A 334 -2.56 -11.91 -17.11
C HIS A 334 -2.67 -10.65 -16.21
N LEU A 335 -2.10 -9.52 -16.66
CA LEU A 335 -2.12 -8.27 -15.93
C LEU A 335 -3.47 -7.57 -16.07
N ILE A 336 -3.95 -7.42 -17.30
CA ILE A 336 -5.05 -6.51 -17.62
C ILE A 336 -6.43 -7.05 -17.24
N ASP A 337 -6.56 -8.37 -17.27
CA ASP A 337 -7.65 -9.22 -16.82
C ASP A 337 -7.63 -9.46 -15.30
N ALA A 338 -6.52 -9.17 -14.63
CA ALA A 338 -6.45 -9.12 -13.17
C ALA A 338 -6.49 -7.70 -12.57
N ALA A 339 -6.52 -6.68 -13.42
CA ALA A 339 -6.56 -5.27 -13.03
C ALA A 339 -7.99 -4.73 -12.92
N SER A 340 -8.18 -3.73 -12.07
CA SER A 340 -9.37 -2.87 -12.12
C SER A 340 -9.40 -2.07 -13.44
N PRO A 341 -10.57 -1.58 -13.88
CA PRO A 341 -10.64 -0.68 -15.04
C PRO A 341 -9.70 0.54 -14.93
N GLU A 342 -9.56 1.09 -13.73
CA GLU A 342 -8.66 2.22 -13.45
C GLU A 342 -7.19 1.83 -13.61
N ALA A 343 -6.78 0.69 -13.05
CA ALA A 343 -5.42 0.18 -13.16
C ALA A 343 -5.07 -0.23 -14.59
N ARG A 344 -6.03 -0.75 -15.36
CA ARG A 344 -5.84 -1.06 -16.79
C ARG A 344 -5.62 0.21 -17.62
N ARG A 345 -6.42 1.26 -17.39
CA ARG A 345 -6.18 2.57 -18.02
C ARG A 345 -4.80 3.14 -17.65
N ALA A 346 -4.35 2.96 -16.41
CA ALA A 346 -3.02 3.35 -15.99
C ALA A 346 -1.92 2.55 -16.72
N ALA A 347 -2.10 1.23 -16.91
CA ALA A 347 -1.18 0.41 -17.69
C ALA A 347 -1.05 0.92 -19.13
N TRP A 348 -2.16 1.26 -19.78
CA TRP A 348 -2.14 1.83 -21.12
C TRP A 348 -1.38 3.15 -21.21
N ARG A 349 -1.61 4.07 -20.27
CA ARG A 349 -0.88 5.35 -20.21
C ARG A 349 0.61 5.15 -19.93
N LEU A 350 0.96 4.17 -19.10
CA LEU A 350 2.36 3.81 -18.87
C LEU A 350 3.00 3.28 -20.17
N CYS A 351 2.35 2.34 -20.86
CA CYS A 351 2.88 1.77 -22.10
C CYS A 351 3.00 2.83 -23.22
N ASP A 352 2.00 3.68 -23.40
CA ASP A 352 1.99 4.81 -24.34
C ASP A 352 3.22 5.71 -24.15
N LEU A 353 3.47 6.14 -22.91
CA LEU A 353 4.64 6.96 -22.58
C LEU A 353 5.96 6.21 -22.75
N ALA A 354 6.03 4.95 -22.30
CA ALA A 354 7.25 4.15 -22.32
C ALA A 354 7.67 3.75 -23.74
N LEU A 355 6.71 3.53 -24.65
CA LEU A 355 6.93 3.10 -26.03
C LEU A 355 6.86 4.25 -27.05
N ARG A 356 6.84 5.51 -26.59
CA ARG A 356 6.68 6.69 -27.46
C ARG A 356 7.72 6.81 -28.57
N THR A 357 8.91 6.21 -28.39
CA THR A 357 10.00 6.20 -29.38
C THR A 357 9.94 4.99 -30.32
N GLY A 358 8.84 4.24 -30.29
CA GLY A 358 8.65 2.98 -31.00
C GLY A 358 9.01 1.76 -30.13
N GLY A 359 8.35 0.64 -30.44
CA GLY A 359 8.49 -0.64 -29.75
C GLY A 359 7.15 -1.40 -29.76
N ARG A 360 7.09 -2.54 -29.09
CA ARG A 360 5.91 -3.42 -29.09
C ARG A 360 5.40 -3.75 -27.69
N LEU A 361 4.09 -3.91 -27.59
CA LEU A 361 3.40 -4.36 -26.40
C LEU A 361 2.81 -5.76 -26.68
N TYR A 362 3.24 -6.75 -25.91
CA TYR A 362 2.73 -8.11 -25.97
C TYR A 362 1.83 -8.37 -24.77
N LEU A 363 0.63 -8.90 -25.05
CA LEU A 363 -0.41 -9.13 -24.05
C LEU A 363 -0.91 -10.56 -24.14
N GLU A 364 -0.97 -11.24 -23.00
CA GLU A 364 -1.76 -12.47 -22.83
C GLU A 364 -2.80 -12.19 -21.75
N PHE A 365 -4.06 -12.42 -22.04
CA PHE A 365 -5.15 -12.15 -21.10
C PHE A 365 -6.33 -13.10 -21.33
N TYR A 366 -7.11 -13.27 -20.28
CA TYR A 366 -8.22 -14.18 -20.24
C TYR A 366 -9.47 -13.57 -20.89
N THR A 367 -10.03 -14.26 -21.89
CA THR A 367 -11.22 -13.81 -22.64
C THR A 367 -12.50 -14.59 -22.26
N GLY A 368 -12.38 -15.80 -21.69
CA GLY A 368 -13.53 -16.62 -21.26
C GLY A 368 -13.16 -18.07 -20.94
N GLY A 369 -14.08 -18.83 -20.34
CA GLY A 369 -13.88 -20.23 -19.90
C GLY A 369 -14.12 -20.48 -18.39
N PRO A 370 -13.43 -21.47 -17.77
CA PRO A 370 -13.54 -21.76 -16.33
C PRO A 370 -13.12 -20.60 -15.43
N ARG A 371 -13.81 -20.42 -14.30
CA ARG A 371 -13.49 -19.34 -13.35
C ARG A 371 -12.03 -19.42 -12.89
N LYS A 372 -11.26 -18.36 -13.15
CA LYS A 372 -9.90 -18.17 -12.63
C LYS A 372 -9.93 -17.26 -11.39
N GLU A 373 -9.05 -17.53 -10.44
CA GLU A 373 -8.91 -16.72 -9.22
C GLU A 373 -8.20 -15.40 -9.55
N LEU A 374 -8.70 -14.27 -9.02
CA LEU A 374 -8.18 -12.90 -9.24
C LEU A 374 -8.15 -12.38 -10.67
N VAL A 375 -8.51 -13.20 -11.65
CA VAL A 375 -8.60 -12.85 -13.06
C VAL A 375 -10.08 -12.82 -13.48
N ARG A 376 -10.44 -11.89 -14.37
CA ARG A 376 -11.79 -11.72 -14.92
C ARG A 376 -11.73 -11.65 -16.44
N PRO A 377 -12.67 -12.30 -17.14
CA PRO A 377 -12.66 -12.28 -18.60
C PRO A 377 -12.85 -10.86 -19.13
N ILE A 378 -12.09 -10.51 -20.16
CA ILE A 378 -12.22 -9.26 -20.91
C ILE A 378 -12.38 -9.61 -22.39
N ALA A 379 -13.40 -9.05 -23.04
CA ALA A 379 -13.57 -9.19 -24.48
C ALA A 379 -12.35 -8.61 -25.22
N ALA A 380 -11.78 -9.35 -26.16
CA ALA A 380 -10.61 -8.91 -26.90
C ALA A 380 -10.88 -7.61 -27.68
N GLU A 381 -12.11 -7.45 -28.19
CA GLU A 381 -12.58 -6.27 -28.92
C GLU A 381 -12.48 -5.01 -28.04
N LYS A 382 -12.77 -5.14 -26.75
CA LYS A 382 -12.64 -4.03 -25.80
C LYS A 382 -11.18 -3.62 -25.60
N VAL A 383 -10.27 -4.59 -25.53
CA VAL A 383 -8.83 -4.30 -25.38
C VAL A 383 -8.30 -3.63 -26.64
N ILE A 384 -8.70 -4.11 -27.82
CA ILE A 384 -8.36 -3.52 -29.11
C ILE A 384 -8.87 -2.08 -29.21
N GLU A 385 -10.13 -1.83 -28.83
CA GLU A 385 -10.73 -0.49 -28.81
C GLU A 385 -9.95 0.45 -27.88
N GLU A 386 -9.67 0.02 -26.63
CA GLU A 386 -8.93 0.81 -25.65
C GLU A 386 -7.51 1.17 -26.13
N LEU A 387 -6.81 0.24 -26.78
CA LEU A 387 -5.45 0.46 -27.31
C LEU A 387 -5.45 1.33 -28.58
N THR A 388 -6.37 1.08 -29.51
CA THR A 388 -6.49 1.84 -30.77
C THR A 388 -6.86 3.29 -30.49
N ALA A 389 -7.70 3.55 -29.47
CA ALA A 389 -8.03 4.90 -29.02
C ALA A 389 -6.80 5.70 -28.51
N LEU A 390 -5.70 5.02 -28.19
CA LEU A 390 -4.42 5.61 -27.81
C LEU A 390 -3.40 5.63 -28.96
N GLY A 391 -3.80 5.24 -30.17
CA GLY A 391 -2.95 5.24 -31.36
C GLY A 391 -2.12 3.98 -31.56
N ALA A 392 -2.36 2.91 -30.80
CA ALA A 392 -1.71 1.62 -31.04
C ALA A 392 -2.20 0.98 -32.34
N VAL A 393 -1.31 0.28 -33.04
CA VAL A 393 -1.63 -0.56 -34.20
C VAL A 393 -1.56 -2.01 -33.76
N ILE A 394 -2.63 -2.77 -34.01
CA ILE A 394 -2.67 -4.20 -33.69
C ILE A 394 -1.97 -4.96 -34.82
N GLU A 395 -0.74 -5.43 -34.57
CA GLU A 395 0.04 -6.20 -35.53
C GLU A 395 -0.38 -7.68 -35.59
N HIS A 396 -0.79 -8.23 -34.45
CA HIS A 396 -1.11 -9.65 -34.32
C HIS A 396 -2.16 -9.89 -33.24
N ARG A 397 -3.03 -10.87 -33.46
CA ARG A 397 -3.97 -11.43 -32.48
C ARG A 397 -4.12 -12.92 -32.77
N GLU A 398 -4.04 -13.72 -31.71
CA GLU A 398 -4.34 -15.14 -31.72
C GLU A 398 -5.18 -15.48 -30.49
N ASP A 399 -6.21 -16.31 -30.68
CA ASP A 399 -7.03 -16.82 -29.58
C ASP A 399 -6.52 -18.23 -29.22
N MET A 400 -5.98 -18.38 -28.02
CA MET A 400 -5.43 -19.65 -27.53
C MET A 400 -6.39 -20.33 -26.55
N THR A 401 -6.50 -21.66 -26.62
CA THR A 401 -7.13 -22.46 -25.57
C THR A 401 -6.06 -22.94 -24.59
N GLU A 402 -6.17 -22.57 -23.32
CA GLU A 402 -5.39 -23.23 -22.27
C GLU A 402 -5.84 -24.69 -22.20
N GLU A 403 -4.98 -25.62 -22.61
CA GLU A 403 -5.17 -27.01 -22.26
C GLU A 403 -5.14 -27.11 -20.73
N THR A 404 -6.25 -27.55 -20.14
CA THR A 404 -6.29 -27.95 -18.73
C THR A 404 -5.33 -29.11 -18.56
N THR A 405 -4.06 -28.82 -18.25
CA THR A 405 -3.19 -29.81 -17.64
C THR A 405 -3.80 -30.10 -16.28
N SER A 406 -4.51 -31.22 -16.20
CA SER A 406 -4.97 -31.86 -14.97
C SER A 406 -3.76 -31.99 -14.04
N GLY A 407 -3.77 -31.22 -12.96
CA GLY A 407 -2.76 -31.22 -11.90
C GLY A 407 -3.42 -31.03 -10.56
#